data_AF-A0A2V5LHQ9-F1
#
_entry.id   AF-A0A2V5LHQ9-F1
#
_cell.length_a   1.000
_cell.length_b   1.000
_cell.length_c   1.000
_cell.angle_alpha   90.00
_cell.angle_beta   90.00
_cell.angle_gamma   90.00
#
_symmetry.space_group_name_H-M   'P 1'
#
loop_
_entity.id
_entity.type
_entity.pdbx_description
1 polymer ?
#
loop_
_entity_poly.entity_id
_entity_poly.type
_entity_poly.pdbx_seq_one_letter_code
_entity_poly.pdbx_strand_id
1 'polypeptide(L)'
;MEFLRKSVCGARAALFLLVGINLFNYIDRQILAALEPDIRATFFAPGDVNAMWKTGLLGDAFFVTYMISAPILGFLADRISRWIIVGSAVILWSLASGGSGLAATFTILFATRIFVGIGEGGYGPAAPTILADLFPIEIRGRVMAIFYTAIPVGSALGYVIGGVVGAHLGWRWAFYLVTLPG
;
A
#
# COMPACT_ATOMS: atom_id res chain seq x y z
N MET A 1 -14.32 5.39 35.51
CA MET A 1 -12.99 5.74 34.94
C MET A 1 -12.26 4.56 34.30
N GLU A 2 -12.51 3.31 34.70
CA GLU A 2 -11.83 2.13 34.16
C GLU A 2 -12.25 1.76 32.72
N PHE A 3 -13.51 2.03 32.36
CA PHE A 3 -14.04 1.83 31.00
C PHE A 3 -13.39 2.80 29.98
N LEU A 4 -13.13 4.05 30.39
CA LEU A 4 -12.39 5.03 29.58
C LEU A 4 -10.90 4.65 29.44
N ARG A 5 -10.30 4.04 30.47
CA ARG A 5 -8.88 3.62 30.44
C ARG A 5 -8.66 2.40 29.53
N LYS A 6 -9.60 1.45 29.48
CA LYS A 6 -9.59 0.31 28.52
C LYS A 6 -9.81 0.77 27.07
N SER A 7 -10.69 1.75 26.83
CA SER A 7 -10.93 2.34 25.50
C SER A 7 -9.69 3.01 24.90
N VAL A 8 -8.88 3.69 25.72
CA VAL A 8 -7.65 4.37 25.28
C VAL A 8 -6.51 3.40 24.94
N CYS A 9 -6.44 2.23 25.59
CA CYS A 9 -5.39 1.24 25.30
C CYS A 9 -5.58 0.62 23.90
N GLY A 10 -6.82 0.25 23.56
CA GLY A 10 -7.17 -0.25 22.23
C GLY A 10 -7.01 0.81 21.13
N ALA A 11 -7.37 2.07 21.42
CA ALA A 11 -7.26 3.16 20.45
C ALA A 11 -5.81 3.45 20.03
N ARG A 12 -4.86 3.42 20.99
CA ARG A 12 -3.44 3.61 20.68
C ARG A 12 -2.87 2.45 19.87
N ALA A 13 -3.23 1.21 20.22
CA ALA A 13 -2.83 0.04 19.44
C ALA A 13 -3.36 0.12 18.00
N ALA A 14 -4.63 0.49 17.83
CA ALA A 14 -5.23 0.73 16.52
C ALA A 14 -4.51 1.83 15.73
N LEU A 15 -4.11 2.93 16.39
CA LEU A 15 -3.33 3.98 15.75
C LEU A 15 -2.00 3.46 15.22
N PHE A 16 -1.19 2.79 16.05
CA PHE A 16 0.11 2.27 15.60
C PHE A 16 -0.04 1.21 14.52
N LEU A 17 -1.04 0.33 14.61
CA LEU A 17 -1.35 -0.66 13.59
C LEU A 17 -1.70 0.01 12.26
N LEU A 18 -2.66 0.94 12.27
CA LEU A 18 -3.10 1.63 11.06
C LEU A 18 -1.97 2.50 10.49
N VAL A 19 -1.19 3.21 11.30
CA VAL A 19 0.00 3.95 10.83
C VAL A 19 1.01 3.00 10.19
N GLY A 20 1.27 1.84 10.78
CA GLY A 20 2.18 0.83 10.21
C GLY A 20 1.70 0.33 8.85
N ILE A 21 0.42 0.01 8.72
CA ILE A 21 -0.18 -0.40 7.44
C ILE A 21 -0.06 0.73 6.41
N ASN A 22 -0.35 1.98 6.80
CA ASN A 22 -0.20 3.15 5.94
C ASN A 22 1.25 3.30 5.47
N LEU A 23 2.21 3.14 6.39
CA LEU A 23 3.62 3.27 6.08
C LEU A 23 4.03 2.27 4.99
N PHE A 24 3.68 1.00 5.16
CA PHE A 24 3.97 -0.02 4.15
C PHE A 24 3.24 0.25 2.82
N ASN A 25 2.03 0.81 2.85
CA ASN A 25 1.26 1.17 1.66
C ASN A 25 2.06 2.13 0.77
N TYR A 26 2.64 3.17 1.38
CA TYR A 26 3.46 4.11 0.64
C TYR A 26 4.85 3.58 0.29
N ILE A 27 5.40 2.64 1.06
CA ILE A 27 6.64 1.94 0.68
C ILE A 27 6.40 1.12 -0.61
N ASP A 28 5.34 0.30 -0.66
CA ASP A 28 5.03 -0.56 -1.81
C ASP A 28 4.80 0.25 -3.08
N ARG A 29 4.06 1.36 -2.99
CA ARG A 29 3.85 2.30 -4.11
C ARG A 29 5.15 2.82 -4.70
N GLN A 30 6.09 3.25 -3.86
CA GLN A 30 7.33 3.88 -4.34
C GLN A 30 8.42 2.87 -4.72
N ILE A 31 8.37 1.64 -4.19
CA ILE A 31 9.27 0.56 -4.62
C ILE A 31 9.16 0.30 -6.12
N LEU A 32 7.95 0.31 -6.68
CA LEU A 32 7.76 0.12 -8.12
C LEU A 32 8.49 1.21 -8.92
N ALA A 33 8.37 2.47 -8.51
CA ALA A 33 9.02 3.58 -9.19
C ALA A 33 10.55 3.52 -9.08
N ALA A 34 11.08 3.10 -7.93
CA ALA A 34 12.52 2.90 -7.73
C ALA A 34 13.10 1.79 -8.62
N LEU A 35 12.30 0.74 -8.87
CA LEU A 35 12.73 -0.46 -9.61
C LEU A 35 12.37 -0.44 -11.09
N GLU A 36 11.72 0.62 -11.57
CA GLU A 36 11.32 0.76 -12.97
C GLU A 36 12.47 0.47 -13.94
N PRO A 37 13.70 0.98 -13.74
CA PRO A 37 14.80 0.71 -14.66
C PRO A 37 15.16 -0.78 -14.75
N ASP A 38 15.17 -1.48 -13.61
CA ASP A 38 15.52 -2.90 -13.53
C ASP A 38 14.40 -3.79 -14.12
N ILE A 39 13.14 -3.45 -13.83
CA ILE A 39 11.97 -4.11 -14.40
C ILE A 39 11.96 -3.94 -15.91
N ARG A 40 12.24 -2.73 -16.40
CA ARG A 40 12.33 -2.43 -17.82
C ARG A 40 13.41 -3.26 -18.51
N ALA A 41 14.61 -3.29 -17.93
CA ALA A 41 15.73 -4.07 -18.45
C ALA A 41 15.48 -5.59 -18.42
N THR A 42 14.62 -6.07 -17.50
CA THR A 42 14.25 -7.49 -17.40
C THR A 42 13.30 -7.92 -18.52
N PHE A 43 12.31 -7.07 -18.87
CA PHE A 43 11.21 -7.48 -19.75
C PHE A 43 11.27 -6.92 -21.18
N PHE A 44 12.13 -5.93 -21.44
CA PHE A 44 12.21 -5.28 -22.75
C PHE A 44 13.65 -5.22 -23.27
N ALA A 45 13.78 -5.28 -24.59
CA ALA A 45 15.07 -5.19 -25.24
C ALA A 45 15.67 -3.77 -25.10
N PRO A 46 17.00 -3.63 -25.02
CA PRO A 46 17.66 -2.33 -25.07
C PRO A 46 17.25 -1.54 -26.32
N GLY A 47 16.79 -0.31 -26.15
CA GLY A 47 16.36 0.56 -27.25
C GLY A 47 14.91 0.35 -27.72
N ASP A 48 14.10 -0.49 -27.07
CA ASP A 48 12.66 -0.56 -27.36
C ASP A 48 12.00 0.79 -27.02
N VAL A 49 11.59 1.53 -28.06
CA VAL A 49 10.89 2.81 -27.96
C VAL A 49 9.59 2.71 -27.15
N ASN A 50 9.05 1.49 -27.02
CA ASN A 50 7.82 1.22 -26.29
C ASN A 50 8.04 0.87 -24.82
N ALA A 51 9.27 0.61 -24.38
CA ALA A 51 9.53 0.06 -23.06
C ALA A 51 9.07 1.00 -21.94
N MET A 52 9.31 2.30 -22.08
CA MET A 52 8.97 3.31 -21.06
C MET A 52 7.46 3.50 -20.89
N TRP A 53 6.68 3.53 -21.98
CA TRP A 53 5.23 3.64 -21.84
C TRP A 53 4.64 2.35 -21.26
N LYS A 54 5.15 1.18 -21.66
CA LYS A 54 4.71 -0.10 -21.11
C LYS A 54 5.00 -0.19 -19.63
N THR A 55 6.20 0.15 -19.15
CA THR A 55 6.50 0.13 -17.71
C THR A 55 5.68 1.16 -16.93
N GLY A 56 5.37 2.32 -17.52
CA GLY A 56 4.42 3.28 -16.97
C GLY A 56 3.04 2.69 -16.69
N LEU A 57 2.56 1.78 -17.54
CA LEU A 57 1.27 1.10 -17.34
C LEU A 57 1.17 0.33 -16.02
N LEU A 58 2.30 -0.08 -15.41
CA LEU A 58 2.28 -0.75 -14.11
C LEU A 58 1.78 0.20 -13.00
N GLY A 59 2.17 1.47 -13.06
CA GLY A 59 1.68 2.51 -12.16
C GLY A 59 0.23 2.88 -12.48
N ASP A 60 -0.11 3.01 -13.77
CA ASP A 60 -1.48 3.33 -14.20
C ASP A 60 -2.47 2.24 -13.79
N ALA A 61 -2.10 0.97 -13.95
CA ALA A 61 -2.92 -0.17 -13.54
C ALA A 61 -3.27 -0.09 -12.04
N PHE A 62 -2.29 0.26 -11.22
CA PHE A 62 -2.51 0.50 -9.80
C PHE A 62 -3.46 1.68 -9.57
N PHE A 63 -3.18 2.86 -10.11
CA PHE A 63 -3.97 4.07 -9.84
C PHE A 63 -5.41 3.97 -10.35
N VAL A 64 -5.62 3.43 -11.56
CA VAL A 64 -6.96 3.27 -12.15
C VAL A 64 -7.79 2.33 -11.29
N THR A 65 -7.23 1.19 -10.88
CA THR A 65 -7.97 0.20 -10.09
C THR A 65 -8.19 0.67 -8.66
N TYR A 66 -7.24 1.39 -8.07
CA TYR A 66 -7.41 2.10 -6.81
C TYR A 66 -8.55 3.13 -6.89
N MET A 67 -8.57 3.97 -7.93
CA MET A 67 -9.58 5.01 -8.12
C MET A 67 -11.00 4.44 -8.26
N ILE A 68 -11.14 3.28 -8.93
CA ILE A 68 -12.43 2.60 -9.09
C ILE A 68 -12.84 1.87 -7.81
N SER A 69 -11.91 1.16 -7.16
CA SER A 69 -12.20 0.34 -5.99
C SER A 69 -12.45 1.17 -4.73
N ALA A 70 -11.75 2.30 -4.54
CA ALA A 70 -11.88 3.14 -3.36
C ALA A 70 -13.31 3.61 -3.06
N PRO A 71 -14.10 4.19 -3.99
CA PRO A 71 -15.48 4.57 -3.70
C PRO A 71 -16.38 3.35 -3.42
N ILE A 72 -16.15 2.23 -4.12
CA ILE A 72 -16.94 0.99 -3.93
C ILE A 72 -16.69 0.41 -2.54
N LEU A 73 -15.42 0.26 -2.17
CA LEU A 73 -15.02 -0.31 -0.88
C LEU A 73 -15.29 0.66 0.27
N GLY A 74 -15.18 1.97 0.05
CA GLY A 74 -15.58 3.00 1.01
C GLY A 74 -17.08 2.92 1.33
N PHE A 75 -17.93 2.86 0.29
CA PHE A 75 -19.37 2.67 0.44
C PHE A 75 -19.73 1.34 1.12
N LEU A 76 -18.97 0.28 0.84
CA LEU A 76 -19.15 -1.00 1.51
C LEU A 76 -18.73 -0.93 2.99
N ALA A 77 -17.69 -0.17 3.30
CA ALA A 77 -17.20 0.04 4.67
C ALA A 77 -18.19 0.79 5.57
N ASP A 78 -19.15 1.51 4.99
CA ASP A 78 -20.28 2.10 5.73
C ASP A 78 -21.37 1.07 6.09
N ARG A 79 -21.42 -0.07 5.39
CA ARG A 79 -22.44 -1.13 5.61
C ARG A 79 -21.92 -2.36 6.36
N ILE A 80 -20.64 -2.65 6.24
CA ILE A 80 -19.99 -3.76 6.95
C ILE A 80 -18.86 -3.23 7.83
N SER A 81 -18.32 -4.07 8.71
CA SER A 81 -17.25 -3.66 9.61
C SER A 81 -16.04 -3.13 8.82
N ARG A 82 -15.65 -1.87 9.07
CA ARG A 82 -14.44 -1.26 8.51
C ARG A 82 -13.18 -2.07 8.79
N TRP A 83 -13.12 -2.78 9.91
CA TRP A 83 -12.01 -3.69 10.23
C TRP A 83 -11.95 -4.90 9.30
N ILE A 84 -13.11 -5.42 8.87
CA ILE A 84 -13.17 -6.51 7.88
C ILE A 84 -12.68 -6.00 6.51
N ILE A 85 -13.09 -4.79 6.11
CA ILE A 85 -12.61 -4.14 4.88
C ILE A 85 -11.10 -3.93 4.92
N VAL A 86 -10.57 -3.35 6.00
CA VAL A 86 -9.13 -3.13 6.16
C VAL A 86 -8.37 -4.46 6.16
N GLY A 87 -8.85 -5.47 6.89
CA GLY A 87 -8.19 -6.77 6.95
C GLY A 87 -8.16 -7.49 5.60
N SER A 88 -9.27 -7.53 4.87
CA SER A 88 -9.33 -8.18 3.56
C SER A 88 -8.52 -7.43 2.50
N ALA A 89 -8.56 -6.09 2.53
CA ALA A 89 -7.72 -5.22 1.72
C ALA A 89 -6.23 -5.50 1.90
N VAL A 90 -5.78 -5.56 3.15
CA VAL A 90 -4.38 -5.84 3.51
C VAL A 90 -3.97 -7.23 3.05
N ILE A 91 -4.79 -8.27 3.29
CA ILE A 91 -4.48 -9.63 2.82
C ILE A 91 -4.33 -9.68 1.29
N LEU A 92 -5.28 -9.09 0.56
CA LEU A 92 -5.26 -9.07 -0.90
C LEU A 92 -4.01 -8.36 -1.43
N TRP A 93 -3.72 -7.18 -0.88
CA TRP A 93 -2.56 -6.40 -1.26
C TRP A 93 -1.24 -7.12 -0.94
N SER A 94 -1.08 -7.67 0.26
CA SER A 94 0.12 -8.44 0.65
C SER A 94 0.36 -9.63 -0.29
N LEU A 95 -0.68 -10.41 -0.60
CA LEU A 95 -0.57 -11.53 -1.55
C LEU A 95 -0.19 -11.06 -2.96
N ALA A 96 -0.75 -9.94 -3.42
CA ALA A 96 -0.45 -9.38 -4.74
C ALA A 96 0.98 -8.81 -4.80
N SER A 97 1.46 -8.15 -3.74
CA SER A 97 2.84 -7.66 -3.64
C SER A 97 3.82 -8.83 -3.61
N GLY A 98 3.57 -9.89 -2.84
CA GLY A 98 4.38 -11.11 -2.88
C GLY A 98 4.36 -11.79 -4.25
N GLY A 99 3.20 -11.87 -4.89
CA GLY A 99 3.05 -12.35 -6.25
C GLY A 99 3.86 -11.56 -7.28
N SER A 100 4.11 -10.27 -7.03
CA SER A 100 4.89 -9.42 -7.92
C SER A 100 6.37 -9.79 -7.94
N GLY A 101 6.92 -10.24 -6.81
CA GLY A 101 8.28 -10.80 -6.77
C GLY A 101 8.39 -12.10 -7.57
N LEU A 102 7.31 -12.89 -7.66
CA LEU A 102 7.24 -14.13 -8.44
C LEU A 102 6.93 -13.91 -9.93
N ALA A 103 6.73 -12.67 -10.38
CA ALA A 103 6.31 -12.40 -11.74
C ALA A 103 7.39 -12.81 -12.76
N ALA A 104 7.08 -13.84 -13.55
CA ALA A 104 7.94 -14.34 -14.63
C ALA A 104 7.77 -13.55 -15.94
N THR A 105 6.64 -12.84 -16.10
CA THR A 105 6.34 -12.05 -17.29
C THR A 105 5.80 -10.67 -16.91
N PHE A 106 5.93 -9.71 -17.83
CA PHE A 106 5.38 -8.37 -17.68
C PHE A 106 3.86 -8.41 -17.42
N THR A 107 3.13 -9.31 -18.11
CA THR A 107 1.68 -9.46 -17.93
C THR A 107 1.30 -9.93 -16.53
N ILE A 108 2.07 -10.86 -15.95
CA ILE A 108 1.83 -11.30 -14.56
C ILE A 108 2.08 -10.13 -13.60
N LEU A 109 3.16 -9.37 -13.80
CA LEU A 109 3.46 -8.19 -12.99
C LEU A 109 2.37 -7.11 -13.13
N PHE A 110 1.84 -6.90 -14.33
CA PHE A 110 0.74 -5.98 -14.57
C PHE A 110 -0.54 -6.43 -13.84
N ALA A 111 -0.86 -7.73 -13.88
CA ALA A 111 -2.00 -8.28 -13.17
C ALA A 111 -1.86 -8.13 -11.65
N THR A 112 -0.67 -8.33 -11.08
CA THR A 112 -0.48 -8.13 -9.64
C THR A 112 -0.68 -6.66 -9.25
N ARG A 113 -0.27 -5.69 -10.07
CA ARG A 113 -0.51 -4.25 -9.83
C ARG A 113 -2.00 -3.90 -9.77
N ILE A 114 -2.83 -4.56 -10.58
CA ILE A 114 -4.30 -4.42 -10.50
C ILE A 114 -4.81 -4.88 -9.13
N PHE A 115 -4.39 -6.05 -8.65
CA PHE A 115 -4.82 -6.56 -7.35
C PHE A 115 -4.31 -5.73 -6.18
N VAL A 116 -3.08 -5.21 -6.28
CA VAL A 116 -2.53 -4.24 -5.31
C VAL A 116 -3.44 -3.00 -5.25
N GLY A 117 -3.78 -2.40 -6.41
CA GLY A 117 -4.65 -1.22 -6.45
C GLY A 117 -6.05 -1.47 -5.85
N ILE A 118 -6.65 -2.62 -6.13
CA ILE A 118 -7.93 -3.03 -5.54
C ILE A 118 -7.82 -3.19 -4.02
N GLY A 119 -6.79 -3.88 -3.53
CA GLY A 119 -6.55 -4.10 -2.10
C GLY A 119 -6.38 -2.78 -1.37
N GLU A 120 -5.47 -1.93 -1.85
CA GLU A 120 -5.20 -0.64 -1.23
C GLU A 120 -6.39 0.33 -1.24
N GLY A 121 -7.26 0.24 -2.26
CA GLY A 121 -8.46 1.07 -2.39
C GLY A 121 -9.39 0.99 -1.18
N GLY A 122 -9.46 -0.16 -0.49
CA GLY A 122 -10.29 -0.32 0.71
C GLY A 122 -9.69 0.30 1.97
N TYR A 123 -8.37 0.39 2.04
CA TYR A 123 -7.65 0.87 3.21
C TYR A 123 -7.75 2.39 3.37
N GLY A 124 -7.50 3.14 2.30
CA GLY A 124 -7.46 4.61 2.28
C GLY A 124 -8.69 5.31 2.88
N PRO A 125 -9.92 4.95 2.50
CA PRO A 125 -11.13 5.56 3.07
C PRO A 125 -11.52 4.99 4.44
N ALA A 126 -11.23 3.72 4.74
CA ALA A 126 -11.69 3.07 5.97
C ALA A 126 -10.81 3.41 7.19
N ALA A 127 -9.49 3.47 7.04
CA ALA A 127 -8.56 3.65 8.17
C ALA A 127 -8.71 5.01 8.88
N PRO A 128 -8.79 6.17 8.19
CA PRO A 128 -8.98 7.46 8.85
C PRO A 128 -10.31 7.53 9.59
N THR A 129 -11.38 6.91 9.09
CA THR A 129 -12.69 6.95 9.77
C THR A 129 -12.68 6.12 11.04
N ILE A 130 -11.99 4.97 11.06
CA ILE A 130 -11.76 4.20 12.29
C ILE A 130 -11.04 5.06 13.34
N LEU A 131 -9.98 5.76 12.95
CA LEU A 131 -9.24 6.64 13.86
C LEU A 131 -10.09 7.82 14.33
N ALA A 132 -10.94 8.38 13.46
CA ALA A 132 -11.83 9.47 13.84
C ALA A 132 -12.81 9.04 14.94
N ASP A 133 -13.30 7.80 14.91
CA ASP A 133 -14.25 7.30 15.90
C ASP A 133 -13.59 6.85 17.21
N LEU A 134 -12.32 6.41 17.15
CA LEU A 134 -11.57 5.98 18.34
C LEU A 134 -11.03 7.14 19.17
N PHE A 135 -10.88 8.33 18.60
CA PHE A 135 -10.27 9.48 19.25
C PHE A 135 -11.21 10.70 19.30
N PRO A 136 -11.27 11.41 20.44
CA PRO A 136 -12.13 12.56 20.60
C PRO A 136 -11.64 13.74 19.76
N ILE A 137 -12.56 14.66 19.43
CA ILE A 137 -12.35 15.69 18.40
C ILE A 137 -11.16 16.61 18.71
N GLU A 138 -10.86 16.84 19.99
CA GLU A 138 -9.81 17.74 20.47
C GLU A 138 -8.40 17.25 20.11
N ILE A 139 -8.21 15.93 20.00
CA ILE A 139 -6.91 15.33 19.64
C ILE A 139 -6.90 14.66 18.27
N ARG A 140 -8.07 14.55 17.61
CA ARG A 140 -8.22 13.90 16.30
C ARG A 140 -7.29 14.50 15.24
N GLY A 141 -7.12 15.82 15.22
CA GLY A 141 -6.19 16.49 14.30
C GLY A 141 -4.75 15.99 14.45
N ARG A 142 -4.27 15.83 15.69
CA ARG A 142 -2.93 15.28 15.98
C ARG A 142 -2.82 13.81 15.55
N VAL A 143 -3.86 13.02 15.79
CA VAL A 143 -3.92 11.60 15.39
C VAL A 143 -3.84 11.48 13.86
N MET A 144 -4.60 12.29 13.12
CA MET A 144 -4.54 12.32 11.66
C MET A 144 -3.19 12.81 11.15
N ALA A 145 -2.57 13.79 11.80
CA ALA A 145 -1.22 14.23 11.44
C ALA A 145 -0.19 13.08 11.58
N ILE A 146 -0.25 12.31 12.67
CA ILE A 146 0.60 11.12 12.85
C ILE A 146 0.33 10.09 11.75
N PHE A 147 -0.95 9.81 11.47
CA PHE A 147 -1.35 8.89 10.41
C PHE A 147 -0.82 9.29 9.04
N TYR A 148 -0.99 10.56 8.64
CA TYR A 148 -0.54 11.04 7.34
C TYR A 148 0.97 11.31 7.25
N THR A 149 1.70 11.32 8.37
CA THR A 149 3.17 11.32 8.36
C THR A 149 3.73 10.06 7.70
N ALA A 150 2.96 8.95 7.71
CA ALA A 150 3.32 7.74 7.00
C ALA A 150 3.49 7.95 5.48
N ILE A 151 2.83 8.96 4.88
CA ILE A 151 2.92 9.26 3.45
C ILE A 151 4.34 9.66 3.04
N PRO A 152 4.92 10.79 3.53
CA PRO A 152 6.25 11.21 3.14
C PRO A 152 7.33 10.23 3.63
N VAL A 153 7.18 9.68 4.84
CA VAL A 153 8.16 8.75 5.41
C VAL A 153 8.17 7.43 4.64
N GLY A 154 7.02 6.84 4.40
CA GLY A 154 6.88 5.60 3.63
C GLY A 154 7.33 5.78 2.19
N SER A 155 7.03 6.93 1.57
CA SER A 155 7.49 7.21 0.21
C SER A 155 9.02 7.32 0.12
N ALA A 156 9.66 8.03 1.05
CA ALA A 156 11.12 8.13 1.11
C ALA A 156 11.76 6.75 1.35
N LEU A 157 11.21 5.97 2.28
CA LEU A 157 11.67 4.61 2.57
C LEU A 157 11.50 3.69 1.35
N GLY A 158 10.40 3.78 0.62
CA GLY A 158 10.15 2.98 -0.58
C GLY A 158 11.20 3.20 -1.66
N TYR A 159 11.59 4.45 -1.93
CA TYR A 159 12.68 4.75 -2.87
C TYR A 159 14.03 4.22 -2.38
N VAL A 160 14.37 4.43 -1.11
CA VAL A 160 15.66 3.98 -0.54
C VAL A 160 15.74 2.46 -0.51
N ILE A 161 14.73 1.78 0.03
CA ILE A 161 14.67 0.32 0.13
C ILE A 161 14.66 -0.29 -1.27
N GLY A 162 13.81 0.22 -2.17
CA GLY A 162 13.74 -0.24 -3.56
C GLY A 162 15.08 -0.14 -4.27
N GLY A 163 15.75 1.02 -4.18
CA GLY A 163 17.06 1.23 -4.81
C GLY A 163 18.16 0.33 -4.23
N VAL A 164 18.29 0.26 -2.90
CA VAL A 164 19.33 -0.54 -2.23
C VAL A 164 19.11 -2.03 -2.47
N VAL A 165 17.89 -2.52 -2.28
CA VAL A 165 17.57 -3.94 -2.46
C VAL A 165 17.62 -4.33 -3.92
N GLY A 166 17.11 -3.47 -4.82
CA GLY A 166 17.21 -3.66 -6.26
C GLY A 166 18.66 -3.83 -6.72
N ALA A 167 19.56 -2.97 -6.25
CA ALA A 167 20.98 -3.01 -6.61
C ALA A 167 21.74 -4.24 -6.07
N HIS A 168 21.41 -4.73 -4.87
CA HIS A 168 22.19 -5.78 -4.20
C HIS A 168 21.58 -7.18 -4.28
N LEU A 169 20.26 -7.29 -4.25
CA LEU A 169 19.54 -8.56 -4.20
C LEU A 169 18.69 -8.78 -5.47
N GLY A 170 18.41 -7.72 -6.23
CA GLY A 170 17.55 -7.73 -7.40
C GLY A 170 16.13 -7.28 -7.09
N TRP A 171 15.47 -6.70 -8.09
CA TRP A 171 14.17 -6.04 -7.95
C TRP A 171 13.06 -6.92 -7.36
N ARG A 172 13.12 -8.24 -7.56
CA ARG A 172 12.11 -9.18 -7.03
C ARG A 172 12.10 -9.21 -5.50
N TRP A 173 13.26 -9.10 -4.87
CA TRP A 173 13.38 -9.15 -3.40
C TRP A 173 12.78 -7.93 -2.72
N ALA A 174 12.79 -6.78 -3.38
CA ALA A 174 12.15 -5.59 -2.85
C ALA A 174 10.63 -5.77 -2.69
N PHE A 175 9.97 -6.50 -3.60
CA PHE A 175 8.55 -6.85 -3.45
C PHE A 175 8.28 -7.85 -2.31
N TYR A 176 9.20 -8.79 -2.06
CA TYR A 176 9.07 -9.72 -0.93
C TYR A 176 9.17 -9.02 0.43
N LEU A 177 10.00 -7.97 0.55
CA LEU A 177 10.14 -7.22 1.79
C LEU A 177 8.86 -6.47 2.18
N VAL A 178 8.08 -6.03 1.19
CA VAL A 178 6.80 -5.35 1.40
C VAL A 178 5.59 -6.28 1.38
N THR A 179 5.81 -7.60 1.33
CA THR A 179 4.74 -8.62 1.45
C THR A 179 4.26 -8.80 2.89
N LEU A 180 5.04 -8.33 3.87
CA LEU A 180 4.79 -8.52 5.30
C LEU A 180 3.71 -7.66 5.99
N PRO A 181 3.04 -6.65 5.41
CA PRO A 181 2.06 -5.88 6.17
C PRO A 181 0.76 -6.65 6.48
N GLY A 182 0.65 -7.93 6.07
CA GLY A 182 -0.45 -8.85 6.40
C GLY A 182 -0.15 -9.82 7.53
#